data_AF-A0AAU1PV36-F1
#
_entry.id   AF-A0AAU1PV36-F1
#
_cell.length_a   1.000
_cell.length_b   1.000
_cell.length_c   1.000
_cell.angle_alpha   90.00
_cell.angle_beta   90.00
_cell.angle_gamma   90.00
#
_symmetry.space_group_name_H-M   'P 1'
#
loop_
_entity.id
_entity.type
_entity.pdbx_description
1 polymer ?
#
loop_
_entity_poly.entity_id
_entity_poly.type
_entity_poly.pdbx_seq_one_letter_code
_entity_poly.pdbx_strand_id
1 'polypeptide(L)'
;MSDVVSLATSIVALVVSVLVAWRQDQKTKSAGDFAAVLEVYLRDVRSKEYQDDQSYVVSQLTLDHPQPGITVSGLPERERNAVWNVAFLYESIGMMYKLGVMDRRIAIGLFHFRIIQVWEAITPFVQAERQFRDGPFLAFFENLYCEARSISPYDLVGGMELRSMDVPAPGGTAAAAGPPPPRAGG
;
A
#
# COMPACT_ATOMS: atom_id res chain seq x y z
N MET A 1 7.02 -3.38 -25.55
CA MET A 1 6.65 -4.52 -24.65
C MET A 1 7.81 -4.95 -23.73
N SER A 2 9.05 -4.50 -23.95
CA SER A 2 10.20 -4.82 -23.09
C SER A 2 10.41 -3.84 -21.94
N ASP A 3 9.89 -2.62 -22.01
CA ASP A 3 10.42 -1.54 -21.16
C ASP A 3 9.81 -1.51 -19.76
N VAL A 4 8.50 -1.73 -19.60
CA VAL A 4 7.82 -1.62 -18.30
C VAL A 4 8.08 -2.84 -17.41
N VAL A 5 8.02 -4.05 -17.97
CA VAL A 5 8.33 -5.30 -17.24
C VAL A 5 9.81 -5.36 -16.89
N SER A 6 10.70 -4.90 -17.77
CA SER A 6 12.13 -4.82 -17.46
C SER A 6 12.43 -3.72 -16.45
N LEU A 7 11.69 -2.61 -16.45
CA LEU A 7 11.82 -1.55 -15.45
C LEU A 7 11.46 -2.06 -14.06
N ALA A 8 10.30 -2.70 -13.91
CA ALA A 8 9.86 -3.27 -12.63
C ALA A 8 10.85 -4.33 -12.12
N THR A 9 11.32 -5.21 -13.00
CA THR A 9 12.30 -6.26 -12.63
C THR A 9 13.66 -5.67 -12.28
N SER A 10 14.10 -4.63 -12.99
CA SER A 10 15.37 -3.94 -12.72
C SER A 10 15.32 -3.19 -11.39
N ILE A 11 14.19 -2.55 -11.06
CA ILE A 11 13.99 -1.89 -9.78
C ILE A 11 14.02 -2.92 -8.65
N VAL A 12 13.34 -4.06 -8.79
CA VAL A 12 13.38 -5.15 -7.80
C VAL A 12 14.80 -5.68 -7.63
N ALA A 13 15.53 -5.91 -8.71
CA ALA A 13 16.93 -6.39 -8.65
C ALA A 13 17.87 -5.35 -8.01
N LEU A 14 17.62 -4.06 -8.26
CA LEU A 14 18.39 -2.96 -7.69
C LEU A 14 18.10 -2.80 -6.20
N VAL A 15 16.82 -2.90 -5.81
CA VAL A 15 16.39 -2.97 -4.42
C VAL A 15 17.06 -4.16 -3.74
N VAL A 16 16.94 -5.38 -4.27
CA VAL A 16 17.60 -6.57 -3.71
C VAL A 16 19.12 -6.39 -3.57
N SER A 17 19.80 -5.79 -4.56
CA SER A 17 21.24 -5.54 -4.50
C SER A 17 21.62 -4.54 -3.41
N VAL A 18 20.84 -3.45 -3.29
CA VAL A 18 20.99 -2.46 -2.20
C VAL A 18 20.72 -3.12 -0.84
N LEU A 19 19.73 -4.01 -0.74
CA LEU A 19 19.38 -4.74 0.47
C LEU A 19 20.46 -5.73 0.92
N VAL A 20 21.10 -6.43 -0.02
CA VAL A 20 22.22 -7.35 0.27
C VAL A 20 23.44 -6.58 0.77
N ALA A 21 23.75 -5.43 0.16
CA ALA A 21 24.79 -4.53 0.64
C ALA A 21 24.45 -3.98 2.04
N TRP A 22 23.18 -3.69 2.31
CA TRP A 22 22.71 -3.14 3.59
C TRP A 22 22.77 -4.14 4.76
N ARG A 23 22.55 -5.44 4.51
CA ARG A 23 22.77 -6.51 5.51
C ARG A 23 24.22 -6.61 5.98
N GLN A 24 25.19 -6.21 5.15
CA GLN A 24 26.59 -6.21 5.52
C GLN A 24 26.98 -4.99 6.37
N ASP A 25 26.25 -3.88 6.24
CA ASP A 25 26.60 -2.59 6.85
C ASP A 25 25.81 -2.23 8.12
N GLN A 26 24.87 -3.08 8.55
CA GLN A 26 24.01 -2.88 9.73
C GLN A 26 24.74 -2.86 11.09
N LYS A 27 26.07 -2.76 11.12
CA LYS A 27 26.85 -2.44 12.33
C LYS A 27 27.15 -0.95 12.49
N THR A 28 27.00 -0.11 11.46
CA THR A 28 27.28 1.33 11.63
C THR A 28 26.67 2.17 10.50
N LYS A 29 25.66 2.99 10.82
CA LYS A 29 25.12 4.09 9.98
C LYS A 29 24.28 3.65 8.76
N SER A 30 22.96 3.89 8.79
CA SER A 30 22.24 4.45 7.63
C SER A 30 20.76 4.74 7.96
N ALA A 31 20.47 5.98 8.35
CA ALA A 31 19.11 6.54 8.28
C ALA A 31 18.86 7.22 6.91
N GLY A 32 19.93 7.49 6.15
CA GLY A 32 19.89 8.21 4.87
C GLY A 32 19.47 7.35 3.67
N ASP A 33 19.96 6.12 3.58
CA ASP A 33 19.70 5.28 2.39
C ASP A 33 18.29 4.69 2.42
N PHE A 34 17.76 4.39 3.61
CA PHE A 34 16.36 4.02 3.77
C PHE A 34 15.40 5.13 3.32
N ALA A 35 15.74 6.39 3.62
CA ALA A 35 14.95 7.54 3.17
C ALA A 35 14.95 7.65 1.64
N ALA A 36 16.07 7.37 0.97
CA ALA A 36 16.15 7.36 -0.49
C ALA A 36 15.34 6.21 -1.12
N VAL A 37 15.40 4.99 -0.55
CA VAL A 37 14.56 3.86 -1.02
C VAL A 37 13.08 4.18 -0.82
N LEU A 38 12.71 4.71 0.34
CA LEU A 38 11.34 5.12 0.62
C LEU A 38 10.88 6.24 -0.33
N GLU A 39 11.74 7.21 -0.64
CA GLU A 39 11.45 8.29 -1.60
C GLU A 39 11.15 7.75 -3.00
N VAL A 40 11.95 6.82 -3.51
CA VAL A 40 11.72 6.16 -4.80
C VAL A 40 10.39 5.41 -4.80
N TYR A 41 10.12 4.61 -3.77
CA TYR A 41 8.86 3.88 -3.63
C TYR A 41 7.64 4.82 -3.53
N LEU A 42 7.76 5.92 -2.78
CA LEU A 42 6.69 6.91 -2.66
C LEU A 42 6.46 7.68 -3.96
N ARG A 43 7.49 7.85 -4.79
CA ARG A 43 7.37 8.47 -6.11
C ARG A 43 6.52 7.61 -7.03
N ASP A 44 6.75 6.29 -7.06
CA ASP A 44 5.98 5.37 -7.91
C ASP A 44 4.50 5.33 -7.51
N VAL A 45 4.21 5.28 -6.20
CA VAL A 45 2.85 5.34 -5.66
C VAL A 45 2.11 6.64 -6.02
N ARG A 46 2.85 7.73 -6.22
CA ARG A 46 2.33 9.04 -6.60
C ARG A 46 2.18 9.23 -8.11
N SER A 47 2.69 8.30 -8.92
CA SER A 47 2.50 8.36 -10.36
C SER A 47 1.01 8.22 -10.72
N LYS A 48 0.60 8.94 -11.77
CA LYS A 48 -0.78 8.86 -12.27
C LYS A 48 -1.12 7.45 -12.72
N GLU A 49 -0.19 6.79 -13.41
CA GLU A 49 -0.36 5.43 -13.90
C GLU A 49 -0.64 4.45 -12.76
N TYR A 50 0.17 4.48 -11.69
CA TYR A 50 -0.07 3.63 -10.51
C TYR A 50 -1.42 3.91 -9.84
N GLN A 51 -1.84 5.17 -9.74
CA GLN A 51 -3.13 5.52 -9.15
C GLN A 51 -4.30 5.05 -10.00
N ASP A 52 -4.19 5.15 -11.33
CA ASP A 52 -5.20 4.67 -12.27
C ASP A 52 -5.31 3.13 -12.19
N ASP A 53 -4.17 2.43 -12.16
CA ASP A 53 -4.11 0.97 -12.01
C ASP A 53 -4.67 0.52 -10.66
N GLN A 54 -4.31 1.17 -9.57
CA GLN A 54 -4.86 0.83 -8.26
C GLN A 54 -6.36 1.08 -8.19
N SER A 55 -6.84 2.20 -8.75
CA SER A 55 -8.27 2.51 -8.81
C SER A 55 -9.00 1.43 -9.60
N TYR A 56 -8.45 1.03 -10.75
CA TYR A 56 -8.98 -0.06 -11.57
C TYR A 56 -9.03 -1.39 -10.80
N VAL A 57 -7.91 -1.80 -10.21
CA VAL A 57 -7.79 -3.06 -9.45
C VAL A 57 -8.80 -3.12 -8.32
N VAL A 58 -8.94 -2.05 -7.54
CA VAL A 58 -9.83 -2.04 -6.36
C VAL A 58 -11.31 -1.91 -6.74
N SER A 59 -11.65 -1.23 -7.83
CA SER A 59 -13.05 -0.88 -8.13
C SER A 59 -13.69 -1.60 -9.32
N GLN A 60 -12.91 -2.05 -10.31
CA GLN A 60 -13.44 -2.58 -11.58
C GLN A 60 -12.99 -4.00 -11.90
N LEU A 61 -11.78 -4.41 -11.49
CA LEU A 61 -11.19 -5.70 -11.91
C LEU A 61 -12.14 -6.91 -11.74
N THR A 62 -12.76 -7.05 -10.57
CA THR A 62 -13.68 -8.16 -10.29
C THR A 62 -15.02 -8.02 -11.03
N LEU A 63 -15.45 -6.79 -11.36
CA LEU A 63 -16.67 -6.54 -12.13
C LEU A 63 -16.47 -6.93 -13.60
N ASP A 64 -15.30 -6.61 -14.16
CA ASP A 64 -14.94 -6.95 -15.54
C ASP A 64 -14.65 -8.45 -15.72
N HIS A 65 -14.14 -9.10 -14.67
CA HIS A 65 -13.77 -10.51 -14.66
C HIS A 65 -14.48 -11.30 -13.55
N PRO A 66 -15.81 -11.48 -13.63
CA PRO A 66 -16.58 -12.15 -12.57
C PRO A 66 -16.42 -13.68 -12.58
N GLN A 67 -15.79 -14.25 -13.61
CA GLN A 67 -15.67 -15.70 -13.77
C GLN A 67 -14.68 -16.25 -12.74
N PRO A 68 -15.05 -17.31 -11.99
CA PRO A 68 -14.14 -17.92 -11.04
C PRO A 68 -13.01 -18.66 -11.75
N GLY A 69 -11.86 -18.79 -11.08
CA GLY A 69 -10.72 -19.58 -11.58
C GLY A 69 -9.84 -18.88 -12.60
N ILE A 70 -10.12 -17.62 -12.97
CA ILE A 70 -9.20 -16.81 -13.76
C ILE A 70 -7.94 -16.53 -12.92
N THR A 71 -6.78 -16.95 -13.42
CA THR A 71 -5.48 -16.69 -12.80
C THR A 71 -5.01 -15.27 -13.14
N VAL A 72 -4.09 -14.71 -12.36
CA VAL A 72 -3.49 -13.39 -12.67
C VAL A 72 -2.80 -13.43 -14.03
N SER A 73 -2.07 -14.51 -14.33
CA SER A 73 -1.43 -14.74 -15.62
C SER A 73 -2.43 -14.89 -16.77
N GLY A 74 -3.65 -15.34 -16.49
CA GLY A 74 -4.74 -15.54 -17.45
C GLY A 74 -5.56 -14.28 -17.77
N LEU A 75 -5.38 -13.19 -17.04
CA LEU A 75 -6.01 -11.91 -17.34
C LEU A 75 -5.52 -11.34 -18.69
N PRO A 76 -6.35 -10.53 -19.39
CA PRO A 76 -5.87 -9.81 -20.56
C PRO A 76 -4.74 -8.84 -20.17
N GLU A 77 -3.93 -8.47 -21.16
CA GLU A 77 -2.62 -7.87 -20.91
C GLU A 77 -2.68 -6.60 -20.06
N ARG A 78 -3.65 -5.71 -20.32
CA ARG A 78 -3.79 -4.45 -19.60
C ARG A 78 -4.11 -4.68 -18.13
N GLU A 79 -5.08 -5.53 -17.85
CA GLU A 79 -5.59 -5.82 -16.52
C GLU A 79 -4.57 -6.61 -15.71
N ARG A 80 -3.90 -7.57 -16.37
CA ARG A 80 -2.76 -8.29 -15.80
C ARG A 80 -1.64 -7.32 -15.41
N ASN A 81 -1.29 -6.37 -16.28
CA ASN A 81 -0.25 -5.39 -15.98
C ASN A 81 -0.63 -4.49 -14.81
N ALA A 82 -1.89 -4.03 -14.74
CA ALA A 82 -2.39 -3.26 -13.61
C ALA A 82 -2.30 -4.05 -12.29
N VAL A 83 -2.71 -5.32 -12.29
CA VAL A 83 -2.57 -6.21 -11.12
C VAL A 83 -1.11 -6.35 -10.72
N TRP A 84 -0.20 -6.60 -11.67
CA TRP A 84 1.23 -6.74 -11.37
C TRP A 84 1.84 -5.46 -10.82
N ASN A 85 1.54 -4.32 -11.42
CA ASN A 85 2.06 -3.03 -11.01
C ASN A 85 1.72 -2.75 -9.55
N VAL A 86 0.46 -2.98 -9.17
CA VAL A 86 -0.04 -2.73 -7.82
C VAL A 86 0.44 -3.81 -6.84
N ALA A 87 0.33 -5.09 -7.20
CA ALA A 87 0.67 -6.19 -6.31
C ALA A 87 2.16 -6.27 -5.99
N PHE A 88 3.04 -6.03 -6.97
CA PHE A 88 4.49 -6.12 -6.74
C PHE A 88 5.05 -5.02 -5.86
N LEU A 89 4.39 -3.86 -5.82
CA LEU A 89 4.72 -2.83 -4.83
C LEU A 89 4.58 -3.41 -3.41
N TYR A 90 3.41 -3.97 -3.10
CA TYR A 90 3.15 -4.49 -1.76
C TYR A 90 3.90 -5.79 -1.46
N GLU A 91 4.18 -6.63 -2.47
CA GLU A 91 5.08 -7.77 -2.32
C GLU A 91 6.47 -7.31 -1.88
N SER A 92 6.99 -6.26 -2.51
CA SER A 92 8.30 -5.69 -2.17
C SER A 92 8.31 -5.06 -0.77
N ILE A 93 7.26 -4.33 -0.40
CA ILE A 93 7.10 -3.76 0.95
C ILE A 93 7.03 -4.89 1.99
N GLY A 94 6.23 -5.93 1.73
CA GLY A 94 6.10 -7.10 2.59
C GLY A 94 7.43 -7.83 2.77
N MET A 95 8.22 -7.94 1.70
CA MET A 95 9.55 -8.56 1.73
C MET A 95 10.51 -7.74 2.59
N MET A 96 10.58 -6.42 2.36
CA MET A 96 11.42 -5.52 3.17
C MET A 96 11.01 -5.53 4.64
N TYR A 97 9.71 -5.48 4.92
CA TYR A 97 9.19 -5.58 6.28
C TYR A 97 9.60 -6.90 6.95
N LYS A 98 9.37 -8.03 6.28
CA LYS A 98 9.65 -9.36 6.86
C LYS A 98 11.15 -9.60 7.10
N LEU A 99 12.00 -9.00 6.28
CA LEU A 99 13.46 -9.08 6.41
C LEU A 99 14.05 -8.09 7.43
N GLY A 100 13.21 -7.28 8.11
CA GLY A 100 13.66 -6.30 9.12
C GLY A 100 14.30 -5.05 8.53
N VAL A 101 14.06 -4.80 7.25
CA VAL A 101 14.59 -3.67 6.48
C VAL A 101 13.70 -2.44 6.66
N MET A 102 12.38 -2.64 6.67
CA MET A 102 11.39 -1.58 6.85
C MET A 102 10.68 -1.75 8.18
N ASP A 103 10.65 -0.68 8.99
CA ASP A 103 9.91 -0.70 10.25
C ASP A 103 8.40 -0.85 10.03
N ARG A 104 7.74 -1.52 10.97
CA ARG A 104 6.30 -1.79 10.97
C ARG A 104 5.46 -0.52 10.80
N ARG A 105 5.86 0.59 11.44
CA ARG A 105 5.15 1.88 11.37
C ARG A 105 5.13 2.43 9.95
N ILE A 106 6.18 2.17 9.18
CA ILE A 106 6.30 2.65 7.80
C ILE A 106 5.61 1.67 6.86
N ALA A 107 5.90 0.38 6.97
CA ALA A 107 5.35 -0.65 6.09
C ALA A 107 3.82 -0.72 6.17
N ILE A 108 3.27 -0.70 7.38
CA ILE A 108 1.84 -0.86 7.62
C ILE A 108 1.18 0.49 7.85
N GLY A 109 1.77 1.37 8.67
CA GLY A 109 1.12 2.62 9.05
C GLY A 109 0.80 3.55 7.87
N LEU A 110 1.68 3.61 6.86
CA LEU A 110 1.47 4.48 5.70
C LEU A 110 0.45 3.93 4.70
N PHE A 111 0.33 2.60 4.61
CA PHE A 111 -0.42 1.93 3.55
C PHE A 111 -1.58 1.06 4.06
N HIS A 112 -1.89 1.09 5.37
CA HIS A 112 -2.80 0.15 6.05
C HIS A 112 -4.08 -0.15 5.26
N PHE A 113 -4.88 0.88 4.97
CA PHE A 113 -6.13 0.73 4.23
C PHE A 113 -5.92 0.21 2.80
N ARG A 114 -4.87 0.66 2.12
CA ARG A 114 -4.58 0.28 0.73
C ARG A 114 -4.11 -1.17 0.61
N ILE A 115 -3.30 -1.64 1.56
CA ILE A 115 -2.87 -3.04 1.66
C ILE A 115 -4.11 -3.94 1.71
N ILE A 116 -5.06 -3.61 2.58
CA ILE A 116 -6.30 -4.40 2.76
C ILE A 116 -7.14 -4.39 1.48
N GLN A 117 -7.44 -3.21 0.95
CA GLN A 117 -8.29 -3.06 -0.24
C GLN A 117 -7.73 -3.80 -1.46
N VAL A 118 -6.44 -3.61 -1.74
CA VAL A 118 -5.80 -4.24 -2.90
C VAL A 118 -5.77 -5.74 -2.73
N TRP A 119 -5.34 -6.25 -1.57
CA TRP A 119 -5.28 -7.69 -1.33
C TRP A 119 -6.66 -8.34 -1.51
N GLU A 120 -7.71 -7.77 -0.91
CA GLU A 120 -9.06 -8.31 -1.00
C GLU A 120 -9.58 -8.31 -2.45
N ALA A 121 -9.26 -7.27 -3.23
CA ALA A 121 -9.63 -7.21 -4.64
C ALA A 121 -8.94 -8.28 -5.49
N ILE A 122 -7.65 -8.54 -5.27
CA ILE A 122 -6.87 -9.51 -6.07
C ILE A 122 -6.95 -10.95 -5.56
N THR A 123 -7.45 -11.17 -4.34
CA THR A 123 -7.48 -12.48 -3.68
C THR A 123 -8.06 -13.60 -4.55
N PRO A 124 -9.19 -13.42 -5.27
CA PRO A 124 -9.74 -14.49 -6.11
C PRO A 124 -8.77 -14.95 -7.21
N PHE A 125 -8.07 -14.01 -7.84
CA PHE A 125 -7.11 -14.29 -8.91
C PHE A 125 -5.81 -14.92 -8.36
N VAL A 126 -5.37 -14.46 -7.19
CA VAL A 126 -4.22 -15.03 -6.46
C VAL A 126 -4.47 -16.48 -6.07
N GLN A 127 -5.68 -16.80 -5.58
CA GLN A 127 -6.05 -18.17 -5.23
C GLN A 127 -6.04 -19.09 -6.46
N ALA A 128 -6.61 -18.63 -7.58
CA ALA A 128 -6.57 -19.36 -8.84
C ALA A 128 -5.13 -19.59 -9.32
N GLU A 129 -4.28 -18.56 -9.25
CA GLU A 129 -2.87 -18.66 -9.62
C GLU A 129 -2.11 -19.69 -8.77
N ARG A 130 -2.35 -19.72 -7.45
CA ARG A 130 -1.73 -20.70 -6.54
C ARG A 130 -2.12 -22.14 -6.88
N GLN A 131 -3.40 -22.35 -7.19
CA GLN A 131 -3.90 -23.65 -7.62
C GLN A 131 -3.28 -24.08 -8.95
N PHE A 132 -3.16 -23.16 -9.91
CA PHE A 132 -2.56 -23.42 -11.21
C PHE A 132 -1.06 -23.74 -11.11
N ARG A 133 -0.32 -23.04 -10.23
CA ARG A 133 1.12 -23.21 -10.05
C ARG A 133 1.51 -24.35 -9.12
N ASP A 134 0.57 -24.85 -8.31
CA ASP A 134 0.84 -25.74 -7.17
C ASP A 134 1.92 -25.16 -6.22
N GLY A 135 1.77 -23.88 -5.84
CA GLY A 135 2.80 -23.20 -5.06
C GLY A 135 2.43 -21.80 -4.56
N PRO A 136 3.31 -21.17 -3.75
CA PRO A 136 3.07 -19.84 -3.20
C PRO A 136 3.07 -18.78 -4.29
N PHE A 137 2.22 -17.77 -4.12
CA PHE A 137 2.13 -16.61 -4.99
C PHE A 137 1.81 -15.37 -4.16
N LEU A 138 2.63 -14.32 -4.31
CA LEU A 138 2.55 -13.08 -3.53
C LEU A 138 2.55 -13.31 -2.00
N ALA A 139 3.47 -14.17 -1.54
CA ALA A 139 3.49 -14.61 -0.14
C ALA A 139 3.90 -13.49 0.82
N PHE A 140 4.76 -12.56 0.39
CA PHE A 140 5.16 -11.44 1.23
C PHE A 140 4.04 -10.40 1.36
N PHE A 141 3.28 -10.17 0.29
CA PHE A 141 2.09 -9.33 0.31
C PHE A 141 1.00 -9.97 1.18
N GLU A 142 0.77 -11.28 1.08
CA GLU A 142 -0.17 -11.97 1.97
C GLU A 142 0.21 -11.79 3.44
N ASN A 143 1.49 -12.00 3.80
CA ASN A 143 1.97 -11.76 5.15
C ASN A 143 1.72 -10.31 5.58
N LEU A 144 2.01 -9.34 4.71
CA LEU A 144 1.76 -7.92 4.98
C LEU A 144 0.26 -7.62 5.20
N TYR A 145 -0.63 -8.26 4.42
CA TYR A 145 -2.08 -8.16 4.59
C TYR A 145 -2.54 -8.72 5.94
N CYS A 146 -2.09 -9.94 6.30
CA CYS A 146 -2.43 -10.56 7.58
C CYS A 146 -2.00 -9.67 8.76
N GLU A 147 -0.80 -9.11 8.69
CA GLU A 147 -0.29 -8.18 9.68
C GLU A 147 -1.15 -6.91 9.73
N ALA A 148 -1.45 -6.28 8.59
CA ALA A 148 -2.32 -5.10 8.55
C ALA A 148 -3.71 -5.37 9.16
N ARG A 149 -4.33 -6.52 8.88
CA ARG A 149 -5.64 -6.91 9.43
C ARG A 149 -5.62 -7.16 10.94
N SER A 150 -4.48 -7.58 11.48
CA SER A 150 -4.32 -7.85 12.91
C SER A 150 -4.17 -6.58 13.77
N ILE A 151 -4.09 -5.40 13.14
CA ILE A 151 -3.75 -4.14 13.80
C ILE A 151 -4.86 -3.13 13.60
N SER A 152 -5.30 -2.52 14.71
CA SER A 152 -6.19 -1.37 14.64
C SER A 152 -5.46 -0.18 14.01
N PRO A 153 -6.05 0.50 12.99
CA PRO A 153 -5.50 1.74 12.45
C PRO A 153 -5.27 2.80 13.54
N TYR A 154 -6.12 2.82 14.58
CA TYR A 154 -6.01 3.76 15.69
C TYR A 154 -4.80 3.49 16.57
N ASP A 155 -4.39 2.24 16.74
CA ASP A 155 -3.21 1.87 17.54
C ASP A 155 -1.92 2.28 16.82
N LEU A 156 -1.92 2.22 15.48
CA LEU A 156 -0.81 2.70 14.67
C LEU A 156 -0.65 4.22 14.80
N VAL A 157 -1.76 4.97 14.69
CA VAL A 157 -1.77 6.43 14.75
C VAL A 157 -1.50 6.94 16.16
N GLY A 158 -2.06 6.30 17.19
CA GLY A 158 -1.87 6.67 18.60
C GLY A 158 -0.41 6.58 19.05
N GLY A 159 0.37 5.65 18.48
CA GLY A 159 1.81 5.53 18.76
C GLY A 159 2.70 6.54 18.03
N MET A 160 2.13 7.43 17.21
CA MET A 160 2.86 8.38 16.35
C MET A 160 2.70 9.85 16.76
N GLU A 161 2.02 10.15 17.88
CA GLU A 161 1.77 11.52 18.37
C GLU A 161 1.20 12.47 17.29
N LEU A 162 0.44 11.93 16.34
CA LEU A 162 -0.14 12.70 15.24
C LEU A 162 -1.29 13.57 15.76
N ARG A 163 -1.36 14.81 15.28
CA ARG A 163 -2.44 15.73 15.63
C ARG A 163 -3.67 15.45 14.76
N SER A 164 -4.83 15.27 15.37
CA SER A 164 -6.12 15.24 14.70
C SER A 164 -6.79 16.61 14.76
N MET A 165 -7.54 16.97 13.71
CA MET A 165 -8.49 18.07 13.82
C MET A 165 -9.68 17.60 14.65
N ASP A 166 -10.13 18.41 15.62
CA ASP A 166 -11.40 18.21 16.31
C ASP A 166 -12.53 18.44 15.30
N VAL A 167 -12.98 17.37 14.64
CA VAL A 167 -14.15 17.41 13.78
C VAL A 167 -15.38 17.25 14.70
N PRO A 168 -16.26 18.27 14.80
CA PRO A 168 -17.48 18.11 15.58
C PRO A 168 -18.30 16.96 15.02
N ALA A 169 -18.82 16.10 15.91
CA ALA A 169 -19.61 14.93 15.52
C ALA A 169 -20.77 15.36 14.59
N PRO A 170 -21.07 14.59 13.52
CA PRO A 170 -22.20 14.86 12.65
C PRO A 170 -23.49 14.64 13.45
N GLY A 171 -24.01 15.72 14.03
CA GLY A 171 -25.14 15.69 14.96
C GLY A 171 -25.03 16.70 16.11
N GLY A 172 -23.86 17.31 16.32
CA GLY A 172 -23.73 18.46 17.20
C GLY A 172 -24.41 19.67 16.59
N THR A 173 -25.64 19.94 17.01
CA THR A 173 -26.28 21.25 16.81
C THR A 173 -25.27 22.35 17.14
N ALA A 174 -25.13 23.30 16.22
CA ALA A 174 -24.46 24.56 16.49
C ALA A 174 -25.21 25.26 17.64
N ALA A 175 -24.80 24.95 18.87
CA ALA A 175 -25.31 25.59 20.06
C ALA A 175 -24.73 27.01 20.12
N ALA A 176 -25.58 27.96 19.75
CA ALA A 176 -25.57 29.35 20.19
C ALA A 176 -24.27 30.13 19.99
N ALA A 177 -24.12 30.71 18.79
CA ALA A 177 -23.58 32.06 18.72
C ALA A 177 -24.49 32.96 19.59
N GLY A 178 -23.99 33.36 20.76
CA GLY A 178 -24.70 34.28 21.65
C GLY A 178 -25.08 35.58 20.93
N PRO A 179 -26.17 36.25 21.36
CA PRO A 179 -26.64 37.45 20.69
C PRO A 179 -25.55 38.54 20.71
N PRO A 180 -25.41 39.33 19.62
CA PRO A 180 -24.41 40.39 19.56
C PRO A 180 -24.69 41.45 20.65
N PRO A 181 -23.63 42.10 21.19
CA PRO A 181 -23.80 43.11 22.22
C PRO A 181 -24.63 44.30 21.70
N PRO A 182 -25.39 44.98 22.58
CA PRO A 182 -26.23 46.09 22.19
C PRO A 182 -25.38 47.22 21.59
N ARG A 183 -25.81 47.72 20.44
CA ARG A 183 -25.25 48.95 19.86
C ARG A 183 -25.49 50.09 20.82
N ALA A 184 -24.42 50.65 21.38
CA ALA A 184 -24.47 51.91 22.09
C ALA A 184 -24.91 53.00 21.10
N GLY A 185 -26.10 53.55 21.32
CA GLY A 185 -26.50 54.82 20.73
C GLY A 185 -25.82 55.97 21.48
N GLY A 186 -25.31 56.93 20.71
CA GLY A 186 -24.65 58.15 21.15
C GLY A 186 -24.04 58.85 19.95
#